data_AF-A0A7X6CSL2-F1
#
_entry.id   AF-A0A7X6CSL2-F1
#
_cell.length_a   1.000
_cell.length_b   1.000
_cell.length_c   1.000
_cell.angle_alpha   90.00
_cell.angle_beta   90.00
_cell.angle_gamma   90.00
#
_symmetry.space_group_name_H-M   'P 1'
#
loop_
_entity.id
_entity.type
_entity.pdbx_description
1 polymer ?
#
loop_
_entity_poly.entity_id
_entity_poly.type
_entity_poly.pdbx_seq_one_letter_code
_entity_poly.pdbx_strand_id
1 'polypeptide(L)' 'MCGELGMNMTTAFNIFAKTVVRQHGIPFPVTLDTPNAETLAAIEDVNKRRNLRGPSGSIQALMEDLNADD' A
#
# COMPACT_ATOMS: atom_id res chain seq x y z
N MET A 1 4.05 24.14 -16.44
CA MET A 1 3.81 23.67 -15.06
C MET A 1 4.71 24.33 -14.00
N CYS A 2 6.00 23.99 -13.83
CA CYS A 2 6.82 24.62 -12.78
C CYS A 2 6.99 26.15 -12.98
N GLY A 3 7.23 26.58 -14.23
CA GLY A 3 7.31 28.00 -14.59
C GLY A 3 5.98 28.77 -14.46
N GLU A 4 4.84 28.10 -14.61
CA GLU A 4 3.50 28.72 -14.41
C GLU A 4 3.22 28.99 -12.93
N LEU A 5 3.82 28.21 -12.04
CA LEU A 5 3.76 28.37 -10.59
C LEU A 5 4.88 29.30 -10.05
N GLY A 6 5.69 29.89 -10.94
CA GLY A 6 6.81 30.76 -10.55
C GLY A 6 7.96 30.03 -9.84
N MET A 7 8.08 28.71 -10.02
CA MET A 7 9.04 27.85 -9.33
C MET A 7 9.90 27.05 -10.30
N ASN A 8 11.14 26.75 -9.92
CA ASN A 8 11.99 25.84 -10.67
C ASN A 8 11.78 24.37 -10.21
N MET A 9 12.27 23.42 -10.99
CA MET A 9 12.09 21.99 -10.72
C MET A 9 12.74 21.58 -9.37
N THR A 10 13.87 22.19 -9.02
CA THR A 10 14.56 21.93 -7.74
C THR A 10 13.71 22.34 -6.55
N THR A 11 13.03 23.49 -6.63
CA THR A 11 12.07 23.95 -5.61
C THR A 11 10.89 22.99 -5.50
N ALA A 12 10.33 22.55 -6.64
CA ALA A 12 9.24 21.58 -6.65
C ALA A 12 9.61 20.27 -5.94
N PHE A 13 10.79 19.74 -6.26
CA PHE A 13 11.32 18.51 -5.66
C PHE A 13 11.55 18.67 -4.16
N ASN A 14 12.14 19.78 -3.72
CA ASN A 14 12.38 20.05 -2.31
C ASN A 14 11.07 20.13 -1.50
N ILE A 15 10.01 20.71 -2.07
CA ILE A 15 8.68 20.76 -1.43
C ILE A 15 8.10 19.35 -1.32
N PHE A 16 8.18 18.55 -2.40
CA PHE A 16 7.74 17.15 -2.39
C PHE A 16 8.46 16.34 -1.29
N ALA A 17 9.80 16.34 -1.28
CA ALA A 17 10.59 15.58 -0.32
C ALA A 17 10.30 15.96 1.13
N LYS A 18 10.19 17.27 1.42
CA LYS A 18 9.81 17.75 2.76
C LYS A 18 8.42 17.30 3.17
N THR A 19 7.48 17.25 2.23
CA THR A 19 6.11 16.82 2.51
C THR A 19 6.04 15.32 2.77
N VAL A 20 6.79 14.52 2.01
CA VAL A 20 6.91 13.06 2.23
C VAL A 20 7.42 12.76 3.63
N VAL A 21 8.52 13.41 4.04
CA VAL A 21 9.11 13.22 5.37
C VAL A 21 8.13 13.64 6.46
N ARG A 22 7.45 14.77 6.31
CA ARG A 22 6.51 15.29 7.32
C ARG A 22 5.26 14.42 7.49
N GLN A 23 4.80 13.79 6.41
CA GLN A 23 3.58 12.97 6.41
C GLN A 23 3.84 11.48 6.60
N HIS A 24 5.11 11.04 6.64
CA HIS A 24 5.48 9.62 6.60
C HIS A 24 4.78 8.84 5.48
N GLY A 25 4.63 9.48 4.31
CA GLY A 25 3.86 8.91 3.20
C GLY A 25 3.92 9.76 1.93
N ILE A 26 3.34 9.26 0.84
CA ILE A 26 3.29 9.99 -0.43
C ILE A 26 2.22 11.10 -0.34
N PRO A 27 2.55 12.37 -0.66
CA PRO A 27 1.66 13.52 -0.43
C PRO A 27 0.57 13.66 -1.51
N PHE A 28 0.19 12.56 -2.14
CA PHE A 28 -0.90 12.45 -3.08
C PHE A 28 -1.42 11.01 -3.10
N PRO A 29 -2.70 10.79 -3.44
CA PRO A 29 -3.25 9.45 -3.60
C PRO A 29 -2.47 8.67 -4.67
N VAL A 30 -1.89 7.55 -4.28
CA VAL A 30 -1.32 6.60 -5.25
C VAL A 30 -2.48 5.77 -5.77
N THR A 31 -2.92 6.10 -6.99
CA THR A 31 -3.98 5.36 -7.67
C THR A 31 -3.37 4.61 -8.84
N LEU A 32 -3.59 3.30 -8.84
CA LEU A 32 -3.35 2.43 -9.99
C LEU A 32 -4.72 1.85 -10.34
N ASP A 33 -5.12 1.95 -11.62
CA ASP A 33 -6.37 1.33 -12.09
C ASP A 33 -6.34 -0.19 -11.96
N THR A 34 -5.14 -0.77 -11.93
CA THR A 34 -4.90 -2.21 -11.76
C THR A 34 -3.95 -2.45 -10.59
N PRO A 35 -4.31 -3.31 -9.62
CA PRO A 35 -3.42 -3.70 -8.54
C PRO A 35 -2.11 -4.28 -9.07
N ASN A 36 -1.05 -4.23 -8.26
CA ASN A 36 0.21 -4.87 -8.63
C ASN A 36 0.06 -6.40 -8.75
N ALA A 37 1.02 -7.06 -9.41
CA ALA A 37 0.95 -8.50 -9.70
C ALA A 37 0.78 -9.37 -8.44
N GLU A 38 1.41 -8.99 -7.33
CA GLU A 38 1.31 -9.68 -6.04
C GLU A 38 -0.12 -9.61 -5.48
N THR A 39 -0.72 -8.42 -5.49
CA THR A 39 -2.09 -8.21 -5.02
C THR A 39 -3.09 -8.93 -5.92
N LEU A 40 -2.88 -8.92 -7.25
CA LEU A 40 -3.70 -9.68 -8.19
C LEU A 40 -3.62 -11.19 -7.92
N ALA A 41 -2.44 -11.72 -7.66
CA ALA A 41 -2.26 -13.14 -7.31
C ALA A 41 -2.97 -13.49 -6.00
N ALA A 42 -2.88 -12.64 -4.97
CA ALA A 42 -3.61 -12.83 -3.71
C ALA A 42 -5.14 -12.82 -3.91
N ILE A 43 -5.65 -11.90 -4.74
CA ILE A 43 -7.08 -11.85 -5.12
C ILE A 43 -7.49 -13.14 -5.85
N GLU A 44 -6.67 -13.62 -6.78
CA GLU A 44 -6.93 -14.85 -7.52
C GLU A 44 -6.95 -16.09 -6.61
N ASP A 45 -6.02 -16.18 -5.65
CA ASP A 45 -5.98 -17.26 -4.66
C ASP A 45 -7.23 -17.27 -3.78
N VAL A 46 -7.71 -16.10 -3.34
CA VAL A 46 -9.00 -15.97 -2.64
C VAL A 46 -10.16 -16.45 -3.51
N ASN A 47 -10.24 -16.00 -4.76
CA ASN A 47 -11.31 -16.39 -5.69
C ASN A 47 -11.31 -17.90 -5.99
N LYS A 48 -10.12 -18.52 -6.04
CA LYS A 48 -9.93 -19.96 -6.28
C LYS A 48 -9.96 -20.79 -5.00
N ARG A 49 -10.14 -20.18 -3.83
CA ARG A 49 -10.08 -20.83 -2.50
C ARG A 49 -8.77 -21.60 -2.27
N ARG A 50 -7.65 -21.05 -2.73
CA ARG A 50 -6.30 -21.60 -2.56
C ARG A 50 -5.54 -20.74 -1.56
N ASN A 51 -4.63 -21.35 -0.80
CA ASN A 51 -3.75 -20.65 0.14
C ASN A 51 -4.51 -19.80 1.20
N LEU A 52 -5.74 -20.18 1.55
CA LEU A 52 -6.53 -19.53 2.59
C LEU A 52 -6.40 -20.30 3.91
N ARG A 53 -6.18 -19.58 5.02
CA ARG A 53 -6.37 -20.12 6.38
C ARG A 53 -7.82 -19.90 6.82
N GLY A 54 -8.31 -20.80 7.68
CA GLY A 54 -9.74 -21.05 7.93
C GLY A 54 -10.55 -19.84 8.41
N PRO A 55 -11.88 -19.99 8.52
CA PRO A 55 -12.73 -19.01 9.19
C PRO A 55 -12.48 -19.07 10.69
N SER A 56 -11.75 -18.10 11.18
CA SER A 56 -11.36 -17.96 12.58
C SER A 56 -12.47 -17.26 13.35
N GLY A 57 -13.21 -18.03 14.15
CA GLY A 57 -14.41 -17.57 14.86
C GLY A 57 -14.16 -16.61 16.02
N SER A 58 -12.91 -16.29 16.34
CA SER A 58 -12.54 -15.33 17.38
C SER A 58 -11.17 -14.70 17.09
N ILE A 59 -10.96 -13.49 17.62
CA ILE A 59 -9.67 -12.77 17.50
C ILE A 59 -8.51 -13.61 18.06
N GLN A 60 -8.76 -14.38 19.11
CA GLN A 60 -7.74 -15.21 19.74
C GLN A 60 -7.31 -16.37 18.83
N ALA A 61 -8.26 -17.04 18.16
CA ALA A 61 -7.96 -18.06 17.16
C ALA A 61 -7.24 -17.47 15.93
N LEU A 62 -7.63 -16.26 15.49
CA LEU A 62 -6.92 -15.53 14.43
C LEU A 62 -5.45 -15.28 14.79
N MET A 63 -5.20 -14.80 16.00
CA MET A 63 -3.86 -14.42 16.43
C MET A 63 -2.96 -15.64 16.65
N GLU A 64 -3.53 -16.77 17.09
CA GLU A 64 -2.83 -18.04 17.20
C GLU A 64 -2.45 -18.58 15.81
N ASP A 65 -3.38 -18.60 14.85
CA ASP A 65 -3.12 -19.05 13.47
C ASP A 65 -2.05 -18.22 12.75
N LEU A 66 -1.96 -16.92 13.05
CA LEU A 66 -0.96 -16.00 12.47
C LEU A 66 0.41 -16.08 13.15
N ASN A 67 0.44 -16.37 14.45
CA ASN A 67 1.69 -16.52 15.21
C ASN A 67 2.28 -17.94 15.12
N ALA A 68 1.54 -18.90 14.58
CA ALA A 68 1.99 -20.28 14.36
C ALA A 68 2.92 -20.45 13.14
N ASP A 69 3.22 -19.36 12.41
CA ASP A 69 4.24 -19.35 11.35
C ASP A 69 5.63 -19.01 11.92
N ASP A 70 6.38 -20.06 12.30
CA ASP A 70 7.85 -20.11 12.45
C ASP A 70 8.38 -21.32 11.63
#